data_AF-A0A381XVD5-F1
#
_entry.id   AF-A0A381XVD5-F1
#
_cell.length_a   1.000
_cell.length_b   1.000
_cell.length_c   1.000
_cell.angle_alpha   90.00
_cell.angle_beta   90.00
_cell.angle_gamma   90.00
#
_symmetry.space_group_name_H-M   'P 1'
#
loop_
_entity.id
_entity.type
_entity.pdbx_description
1 polymer ?
#
loop_
_entity_poly.entity_id
_entity_poly.type
_entity_poly.pdbx_seq_one_letter_code
_entity_poly.pdbx_strand_id
1 'polypeptide(L)'
;MSMSKVHCEKVLERAHLMGMDAGRRVGVTPMVVGTPTELMGNEIDYSKKTYVVEGGVCGFAGVVIKPARGKFVSYLKSIGMGNKHYYGGWYVSVREFGQSLARKEAYASAFADVLKEVGMRVYVDSRMD
;
A
#
# COMPACT_ATOMS: atom_id res chain seq x y z
N MET A 1 -14.50 -22.30 11.37
CA MET A 1 -13.22 -22.95 11.75
C MET A 1 -12.24 -21.86 12.16
N SER A 2 -11.59 -21.98 13.32
CA SER A 2 -10.61 -20.99 13.80
C SER A 2 -9.28 -21.16 13.05
N MET A 3 -8.69 -20.09 12.51
CA MET A 3 -7.36 -20.13 11.88
C MET A 3 -6.30 -20.52 12.92
N SER A 4 -5.41 -21.46 12.58
CA SER A 4 -4.21 -21.77 13.37
C SER A 4 -3.12 -20.73 13.12
N LYS A 5 -2.09 -20.67 13.98
CA LYS A 5 -0.93 -19.79 13.79
C LYS A 5 -0.25 -20.04 12.44
N VAL A 6 0.00 -21.31 12.11
CA VAL A 6 0.61 -21.73 10.83
C VAL A 6 -0.24 -21.29 9.64
N HIS A 7 -1.57 -21.35 9.75
CA HIS A 7 -2.45 -20.83 8.70
C HIS A 7 -2.28 -19.31 8.54
N CYS A 8 -2.26 -18.54 9.64
CA CYS A 8 -2.04 -17.10 9.58
C CYS A 8 -0.68 -16.74 8.95
N GLU A 9 0.38 -17.46 9.30
CA GLU A 9 1.72 -17.31 8.70
C GLU A 9 1.67 -17.52 7.18
N LYS A 10 1.09 -18.63 6.71
CA LYS A 10 0.97 -18.93 5.28
C LYS A 10 0.13 -17.90 4.51
N VAL A 11 -0.96 -17.42 5.10
CA VAL A 11 -1.79 -16.36 4.50
C VAL A 11 -1.02 -15.06 4.39
N LEU A 12 -0.28 -14.67 5.43
CA LEU A 12 0.53 -13.45 5.42
C LEU A 12 1.66 -13.55 4.39
N GLU A 13 2.38 -14.67 4.36
CA GLU A 13 3.45 -14.93 3.39
C GLU A 13 2.92 -14.87 1.95
N ARG A 14 1.81 -15.55 1.66
CA ARG A 14 1.20 -15.52 0.34
C ARG A 14 0.74 -14.11 -0.04
N ALA A 15 0.10 -13.38 0.88
CA ALA A 15 -0.35 -12.02 0.63
C ALA A 15 0.83 -11.07 0.34
N HIS A 16 1.94 -11.22 1.08
CA HIS A 16 3.17 -10.48 0.85
C HIS A 16 3.79 -10.81 -0.52
N LEU A 17 3.90 -12.09 -0.88
CA LEU A 17 4.45 -12.52 -2.18
C LEU A 17 3.62 -11.98 -3.36
N MET A 18 2.29 -12.06 -3.28
CA MET A 18 1.40 -11.51 -4.30
C MET A 18 1.48 -9.99 -4.38
N GLY A 19 1.56 -9.32 -3.23
CA GLY A 19 1.80 -7.88 -3.17
C GLY A 19 3.13 -7.49 -3.84
N MET A 20 4.22 -8.19 -3.53
CA MET A 20 5.54 -7.91 -4.09
C MET A 20 5.58 -8.06 -5.60
N ASP A 21 4.95 -9.13 -6.10
CA ASP A 21 4.85 -9.40 -7.53
C ASP A 21 4.00 -8.33 -8.24
N ALA A 22 2.83 -7.98 -7.71
CA ALA A 22 1.98 -6.92 -8.26
C ALA A 22 2.67 -5.54 -8.26
N GLY A 23 3.28 -5.15 -7.14
CA GLY A 23 3.99 -3.87 -7.02
C GLY A 23 5.26 -3.79 -7.88
N ARG A 24 5.90 -4.92 -8.22
CA ARG A 24 7.02 -4.96 -9.18
C ARG A 24 6.55 -4.84 -10.63
N ARG A 25 5.47 -5.55 -10.98
CA ARG A 25 4.94 -5.62 -12.36
C ARG A 25 4.18 -4.38 -12.80
N VAL A 26 3.56 -3.65 -11.88
CA VAL A 26 2.77 -2.48 -12.26
C VAL A 26 3.64 -1.43 -12.95
N GLY A 27 3.18 -0.96 -14.11
CA GLY A 27 3.78 0.17 -14.79
C GLY A 27 3.53 1.44 -13.98
N VAL A 28 4.56 2.27 -13.83
CA VAL A 28 4.48 3.54 -13.12
C VAL A 28 4.65 4.66 -14.13
N THR A 29 3.74 5.62 -14.12
CA THR A 29 3.90 6.87 -14.87
C THR A 29 4.85 7.78 -14.09
N PRO A 30 6.05 8.10 -14.61
CA PRO A 30 6.94 9.03 -13.95
C PRO A 30 6.31 10.42 -13.86
N MET A 31 6.70 11.20 -12.84
CA MET A 31 6.31 12.60 -12.76
C MET A 31 7.50 13.53 -12.97
N VAL A 32 7.26 14.69 -13.58
CA VAL A 32 8.23 15.78 -13.67
C VAL A 32 7.89 16.81 -12.60
N VAL A 33 8.86 17.14 -11.75
CA VAL A 33 8.76 18.19 -10.72
C VAL A 33 9.59 19.38 -11.18
N GLY A 34 8.96 20.54 -11.28
CA GLY A 34 9.61 21.78 -11.70
C GLY A 34 8.88 23.01 -11.18
N THR A 35 9.48 24.18 -11.40
CA THR A 35 8.85 25.46 -11.08
C THR A 35 7.83 25.81 -12.16
N PRO A 36 6.60 26.22 -11.81
CA PRO A 36 5.64 26.66 -12.82
C PRO A 36 6.06 28.00 -13.42
N THR A 37 5.65 28.29 -14.66
CA THR A 37 5.89 29.57 -15.34
C THR A 37 5.18 30.74 -14.63
N GLU A 38 4.04 30.45 -14.00
CA GLU A 38 3.23 31.38 -13.20
C GLU A 38 2.78 30.73 -11.89
N LEU A 39 2.45 31.52 -10.86
CA LEU A 39 2.17 31.02 -9.50
C LEU A 39 1.05 29.96 -9.42
N MET A 40 0.04 30.04 -10.30
CA MET A 40 -1.08 29.10 -10.39
C MET A 40 -1.13 28.41 -11.77
N GLY A 41 -0.01 28.42 -12.50
CA GLY A 41 0.11 27.82 -13.83
C GLY A 41 0.38 26.32 -13.77
N ASN A 42 -0.03 25.62 -14.83
CA ASN A 42 0.21 24.18 -15.00
C ASN A 42 1.39 23.86 -15.94
N GLU A 43 2.08 24.89 -16.44
CA GLU A 43 3.22 24.75 -17.34
C GLU A 43 4.55 24.85 -16.57
N ILE A 44 5.47 23.93 -16.83
CA ILE A 44 6.78 23.89 -16.18
C ILE A 44 7.75 24.80 -16.93
N ASP A 45 8.45 25.66 -16.19
CA ASP A 45 9.57 26.45 -16.70
C ASP A 45 10.84 25.58 -16.82
N TYR A 46 11.07 25.03 -18.02
CA TYR A 46 12.23 24.19 -18.32
C TYR A 46 13.56 24.96 -18.41
N SER A 47 13.56 26.30 -18.29
CA SER A 47 14.81 27.05 -18.10
C SER A 47 15.37 26.91 -16.68
N LYS A 48 14.54 26.45 -15.74
CA LYS A 48 14.90 26.17 -14.34
C LYS A 48 15.14 24.68 -14.14
N LYS A 49 15.66 24.33 -12.95
CA LYS A 49 15.95 22.95 -12.60
C LYS A 49 14.66 22.12 -12.51
N THR A 50 14.65 21.00 -13.22
CA THR A 50 13.58 20.00 -13.18
C THR A 50 14.09 18.67 -12.67
N TYR A 51 13.19 17.87 -12.12
CA TYR A 51 13.49 16.52 -11.63
C TYR A 51 12.52 15.52 -12.24
N VAL A 52 13.03 14.36 -12.63
CA VAL A 52 12.20 13.21 -13.01
C VAL A 52 12.13 12.28 -11.81
N VAL A 53 10.91 11.97 -11.37
CA VAL A 53 10.63 11.01 -10.31
C VAL A 53 10.07 9.75 -10.96
N GLU A 54 10.95 8.78 -11.21
CA GLU A 54 10.64 7.49 -11.84
C GLU A 54 9.54 6.72 -11.10
N GLY A 55 9.44 6.91 -9.78
CA GLY A 55 8.43 6.31 -8.93
C GLY A 55 7.03 6.91 -9.07
N GLY A 56 6.86 7.92 -9.91
CA GLY A 56 5.61 8.67 -10.02
C GLY A 56 5.32 9.48 -8.77
N VAL A 57 4.04 9.71 -8.48
CA VAL A 57 3.62 10.46 -7.30
C VAL A 57 3.99 9.77 -5.99
N CYS A 58 4.39 10.59 -5.02
CA CYS A 58 4.73 10.14 -3.67
C CYS A 58 3.47 9.85 -2.85
N GLY A 59 3.50 8.79 -2.04
CA GLY A 59 2.39 8.54 -1.12
C GLY A 59 2.49 7.26 -0.29
N PHE A 60 1.37 6.98 0.40
CA PHE A 60 1.18 5.84 1.27
C PHE A 60 0.03 4.97 0.77
N ALA A 61 0.17 3.66 0.95
CA ALA A 61 -0.94 2.74 0.85
C ALA A 61 -0.82 1.63 1.89
N GLY A 62 -1.93 0.96 2.18
CA GLY A 62 -2.00 -0.18 3.07
C GLY A 62 -3.34 -0.88 3.01
N VAL A 63 -3.45 -1.96 3.79
CA VAL A 63 -4.65 -2.79 3.84
C VAL A 63 -5.34 -2.59 5.18
N VAL A 64 -6.64 -2.28 5.13
CA VAL A 64 -7.49 -2.17 6.32
C VAL A 64 -8.34 -3.43 6.47
N ILE A 65 -8.18 -4.13 7.59
CA ILE A 65 -8.92 -5.33 7.96
C ILE A 65 -10.05 -4.96 8.91
N LYS A 66 -11.30 -5.26 8.55
CA LYS A 66 -12.48 -5.02 9.38
C LYS A 66 -13.16 -6.34 9.75
N PRO A 67 -13.53 -6.53 11.02
CA PRO A 67 -13.23 -5.70 12.18
C PRO A 67 -11.76 -5.87 12.66
N ALA A 68 -11.27 -5.00 13.56
CA ALA A 68 -9.92 -5.07 14.15
C ALA A 68 -9.74 -6.23 15.18
N ARG A 69 -10.36 -7.37 14.91
CA ARG A 69 -10.44 -8.57 15.77
C ARG A 69 -10.38 -9.84 14.92
N GLY A 70 -10.09 -10.96 15.57
CA GLY A 70 -9.96 -12.27 14.91
C GLY A 70 -8.54 -12.79 14.95
N LYS A 71 -8.37 -14.09 14.66
CA LYS A 71 -7.10 -14.81 14.83
C LYS A 71 -5.97 -14.21 13.99
N PHE A 72 -6.25 -13.78 12.76
CA PHE A 72 -5.26 -13.13 11.91
C PHE A 72 -4.81 -11.77 12.47
N VAL A 73 -5.74 -10.92 12.89
CA VAL A 73 -5.38 -9.63 13.53
C VAL A 73 -4.63 -9.84 14.85
N SER A 74 -5.01 -10.83 15.66
CA SER A 74 -4.27 -11.22 16.86
C SER A 74 -2.85 -11.69 16.54
N TYR A 75 -2.69 -12.44 15.45
CA TYR A 75 -1.38 -12.87 14.96
C TYR A 75 -0.54 -11.67 14.50
N LEU A 76 -1.09 -10.76 13.69
CA LEU A 76 -0.42 -9.52 13.27
C LEU A 76 0.06 -8.70 14.46
N LYS A 77 -0.78 -8.54 15.50
CA LYS A 77 -0.41 -7.88 16.76
C LYS A 77 0.75 -8.58 17.47
N SER A 78 0.75 -9.91 17.50
CA SER A 78 1.80 -10.70 18.16
C SER A 78 3.18 -10.53 17.52
N ILE A 79 3.23 -10.16 16.24
CA ILE A 79 4.47 -9.90 15.49
C ILE A 79 4.75 -8.40 15.31
N GLY A 80 3.99 -7.52 15.98
CA GLY A 80 4.17 -6.07 15.89
C GLY A 80 3.82 -5.46 14.52
N MET A 81 2.96 -6.13 13.73
CA MET A 81 2.60 -5.69 12.39
C MET A 81 1.26 -4.94 12.37
N GLY A 82 1.32 -3.67 11.97
CA GLY A 82 0.16 -2.81 11.77
C GLY A 82 -0.28 -2.03 13.01
N ASN A 83 -1.34 -1.24 12.85
CA ASN A 83 -1.88 -0.35 13.89
C ASN A 83 -3.40 -0.19 13.74
N LYS A 84 -4.04 0.45 14.72
CA LYS A 84 -5.46 0.83 14.59
C LYS A 84 -5.60 1.85 13.45
N HIS A 85 -6.57 1.63 12.57
CA HIS A 85 -6.91 2.57 11.50
C HIS A 85 -7.77 3.72 12.03
N TYR A 86 -7.62 4.92 11.45
CA TYR A 86 -8.36 6.12 11.85
C TYR A 86 -9.87 5.93 11.75
N TYR A 87 -10.36 5.30 10.67
CA TYR A 87 -11.78 4.99 10.45
C TYR A 87 -12.19 3.59 10.94
N GLY A 88 -11.45 3.06 11.92
CA GLY A 88 -11.63 1.75 12.51
C GLY A 88 -11.14 0.59 11.63
N GLY A 89 -10.77 -0.52 12.28
CA GLY A 89 -10.12 -1.65 11.63
C GLY A 89 -8.64 -1.78 12.03
N TRP A 90 -7.98 -2.80 11.50
CA TRP A 90 -6.54 -3.02 11.66
C TRP A 90 -5.84 -2.69 10.34
N TYR A 91 -4.95 -1.70 10.37
CA TYR A 91 -4.22 -1.20 9.21
C TYR A 91 -2.84 -1.82 9.12
N VAL A 92 -2.49 -2.37 7.97
CA VAL A 92 -1.15 -2.87 7.64
C VAL A 92 -0.60 -1.99 6.53
N SER A 93 0.36 -1.12 6.86
CA SER A 93 1.02 -0.25 5.90
C SER A 93 1.94 -1.04 4.98
N VAL A 94 1.96 -0.71 3.69
CA VAL A 94 3.00 -1.17 2.75
C VAL A 94 4.29 -0.43 3.08
N ARG A 95 5.37 -1.17 3.35
CA ARG A 95 6.70 -0.61 3.68
C ARG A 95 7.67 -0.68 2.49
N GLU A 96 7.29 -1.40 1.46
CA GLU A 96 8.04 -1.64 0.24
C GLU A 96 7.81 -0.51 -0.78
N PHE A 97 8.63 -0.50 -1.83
CA PHE A 97 8.55 0.42 -2.98
C PHE A 97 8.79 1.91 -2.69
N GLY A 98 9.46 2.23 -1.58
CA GLY A 98 9.91 3.59 -1.28
C GLY A 98 8.74 4.56 -1.18
N GLN A 99 8.70 5.58 -2.04
CA GLN A 99 7.60 6.56 -2.09
C GLN A 99 6.59 6.33 -3.22
N SER A 100 6.79 5.34 -4.10
CA SER A 100 5.93 5.15 -5.27
C SER A 100 4.51 4.73 -4.88
N LEU A 101 3.54 5.65 -5.00
CA LEU A 101 2.15 5.39 -4.62
C LEU A 101 1.55 4.26 -5.47
N ALA A 102 1.71 4.30 -6.78
CA ALA A 102 1.17 3.30 -7.71
C ALA A 102 1.63 1.87 -7.38
N ARG A 103 2.91 1.69 -7.04
CA ARG A 103 3.44 0.37 -6.63
C ARG A 103 2.87 -0.09 -5.29
N LYS A 104 2.73 0.82 -4.32
CA LYS A 104 2.14 0.51 -3.02
C LYS A 104 0.66 0.16 -3.13
N GLU A 105 -0.09 0.85 -3.98
CA GLU A 105 -1.51 0.55 -4.25
C GLU A 105 -1.66 -0.82 -4.91
N ALA A 106 -0.83 -1.13 -5.91
CA ALA A 106 -0.83 -2.46 -6.54
C ALA A 106 -0.47 -3.57 -5.53
N TYR A 107 0.54 -3.34 -4.68
CA TYR A 107 0.86 -4.27 -3.60
C TYR A 107 -0.33 -4.47 -2.65
N ALA A 108 -0.91 -3.36 -2.17
CA ALA A 108 -1.98 -3.41 -1.18
C ALA A 108 -3.24 -4.08 -1.75
N SER A 109 -3.53 -3.85 -3.03
CA SER A 109 -4.64 -4.49 -3.75
C SER A 109 -4.48 -6.01 -3.81
N ALA A 110 -3.33 -6.49 -4.29
CA ALA A 110 -3.08 -7.93 -4.37
C ALA A 110 -3.00 -8.60 -2.98
N PHE A 111 -2.43 -7.92 -1.99
CA PHE A 111 -2.44 -8.38 -0.60
C PHE A 111 -3.87 -8.51 -0.08
N ALA A 112 -4.71 -7.50 -0.31
CA ALA A 112 -6.10 -7.48 0.11
C ALA A 112 -6.90 -8.61 -0.55
N ASP A 113 -6.66 -8.92 -1.82
CA ASP A 113 -7.36 -10.00 -2.52
C ASP A 113 -7.06 -11.37 -1.91
N VAL A 114 -5.80 -11.66 -1.54
CA VAL A 114 -5.46 -12.89 -0.81
C VAL A 114 -6.22 -12.99 0.52
N LEU A 115 -6.38 -11.88 1.24
CA LEU A 115 -7.16 -11.88 2.49
C LEU A 115 -8.67 -12.07 2.24
N LYS A 116 -9.21 -11.54 1.14
CA LYS A 116 -10.63 -11.76 0.76
C LYS A 116 -10.90 -13.22 0.43
N GLU A 117 -9.97 -13.90 -0.24
CA GLU A 117 -10.11 -15.33 -0.58
C GLU A 117 -10.27 -16.23 0.67
N VAL A 118 -9.66 -15.85 1.79
CA VAL A 118 -9.82 -16.56 3.08
C VAL A 118 -10.99 -16.01 3.92
N GLY A 119 -11.87 -15.23 3.31
CA GLY A 119 -13.13 -14.75 3.90
C GLY A 119 -12.99 -13.53 4.81
N MET A 120 -11.89 -12.77 4.74
CA MET A 120 -11.75 -11.53 5.51
C MET A 120 -12.39 -10.34 4.78
N ARG A 121 -13.04 -9.45 5.54
CA ARG A 121 -13.51 -8.16 5.02
C ARG A 121 -12.36 -7.16 5.09
N VAL A 122 -11.81 -6.81 3.93
CA VAL A 122 -10.66 -5.91 3.81
C VAL A 122 -10.84 -4.92 2.67
N TYR A 123 -10.17 -3.77 2.75
CA TYR A 123 -10.07 -2.80 1.66
C TYR A 123 -8.71 -2.11 1.68
N VAL A 124 -8.35 -1.49 0.55
CA VAL A 124 -7.12 -0.68 0.42
C VAL A 124 -7.42 0.75 0.85
N ASP A 125 -6.51 1.33 1.62
CA ASP A 125 -6.49 2.76 1.93
C ASP A 125 -5.18 3.34 1.41
N SER A 126 -5.26 4.43 0.64
CA SER A 126 -4.11 5.10 0.04
C SER A 126 -4.31 6.61 -0.01
N ARG A 127 -3.20 7.34 0.01
CA ARG A 127 -3.18 8.80 -0.10
C ARG A 127 -1.85 9.30 -0.65
N MET A 128 -1.88 10.42 -1.36
CA MET A 128 -0.68 11.19 -1.67
C MET A 128 -0.08 11.79 -0.38
N ASP A 129 1.24 11.95 -0.38
CA ASP A 129 2.01 12.62 0.69
C ASP A 129 2.47 14.02 0.24
#